data_AF-A0A4R3JAD4-F1
#
_entry.id   AF-A0A4R3JAD4-F1
#
_cell.length_a   1.000
_cell.length_b   1.000
_cell.length_c   1.000
_cell.angle_alpha   90.00
_cell.angle_beta   90.00
_cell.angle_gamma   90.00
#
_symmetry.space_group_name_H-M   'P 1'
#
loop_
_entity.id
_entity.type
_entity.pdbx_description
1 polymer ?
#
loop_
_entity_poly.entity_id
_entity_poly.type
_entity_poly.pdbx_seq_one_letter_code
_entity_poly.pdbx_strand_id
1 'polypeptide(L)'
;MKIGLRGGHSPYCKGAMGILDEQAEVRKIYTELKPMLEAKGHAVIDCNSNANNVNAELAEGTNKANANNCDVYYTLHMNASKDGSGNGIECWMYDASNADMNQIADQICKNFKSKGYYNRGKKFNTGYHDLRESAMPAMIIETMFCDNAGDAGRYGSLTAKGIAQLIAEGIDKKAVSGATDVSKPRPENSIVPGAGGLKELGKVDIYSAGFTDRWWPEVKNATDWVGAGDGLPLRYLGFRVTKGSIKVRVYTEASGWLPYIIFGQSYNTNDLDNGVVGDGSPIQAIEMEYLTPAGYKYKYVKYCVSDINNTSFYPAQVDNQRGGGQDGYAGVIGVAADKLITEIV
;
A
#
# COMPACT_ATOMS: atom_id res chain seq x y z
N MET A 1 12.29 22.33 0.72
CA MET A 1 12.74 21.16 1.50
C MET A 1 14.08 20.69 0.97
N LYS A 2 14.93 20.16 1.84
CA LYS A 2 16.10 19.36 1.50
C LYS A 2 15.67 17.90 1.33
N ILE A 3 15.71 17.39 0.10
CA ILE A 3 15.24 16.06 -0.27
C ILE A 3 16.46 15.17 -0.50
N GLY A 4 16.61 14.11 0.29
CA GLY A 4 17.49 13.02 -0.09
C GLY A 4 16.82 12.23 -1.21
N LEU A 5 17.47 12.10 -2.37
CA LEU A 5 16.92 11.40 -3.52
C LEU A 5 17.88 10.32 -3.98
N ARG A 6 17.36 9.13 -4.23
CA ARG A 6 18.14 7.97 -4.69
C ARG A 6 17.35 7.22 -5.75
N GLY A 7 18.00 6.83 -6.85
CA GLY A 7 17.56 5.64 -7.60
C GLY A 7 18.00 4.39 -6.85
N GLY A 8 17.10 3.46 -6.59
CA GLY A 8 17.42 2.20 -5.94
C GLY A 8 18.55 1.47 -6.65
N HIS A 9 19.21 0.57 -5.91
CA HIS A 9 20.30 -0.28 -6.40
C HIS A 9 21.54 0.50 -6.87
N SER A 10 22.53 -0.24 -7.35
CA SER A 10 23.79 0.29 -7.86
C SER A 10 24.20 -0.36 -9.19
N PRO A 11 25.06 0.28 -10.00
CA PRO A 11 25.55 -0.31 -11.26
C PRO A 11 26.22 -1.69 -11.11
N TYR A 12 26.69 -2.02 -9.89
CA TYR A 12 27.39 -3.27 -9.58
C TYR A 12 26.56 -4.23 -8.70
N CYS A 13 25.39 -3.80 -8.24
CA CYS A 13 24.43 -4.57 -7.47
C CYS A 13 23.04 -4.20 -7.98
N LYS A 14 22.70 -4.72 -9.16
CA LYS A 14 21.46 -4.40 -9.84
C LYS A 14 20.26 -5.01 -9.12
N GLY A 15 19.12 -4.35 -9.29
CA GLY A 15 17.82 -4.83 -8.86
C GLY A 15 17.21 -5.82 -9.84
N ALA A 16 15.89 -5.74 -10.00
CA ALA A 16 15.15 -6.57 -10.91
C ALA A 16 15.59 -6.33 -12.38
N MET A 17 15.67 -7.43 -13.12
CA MET A 17 16.02 -7.46 -14.54
C MET A 17 14.88 -8.11 -15.31
N GLY A 18 14.01 -7.29 -15.89
CA GLY A 18 12.88 -7.72 -16.70
C GLY A 18 13.00 -7.26 -18.15
N ILE A 19 11.90 -6.74 -18.69
CA ILE A 19 11.88 -6.01 -19.96
C ILE A 19 12.72 -4.73 -19.83
N LEU A 20 12.70 -4.13 -18.64
CA LEU A 20 13.53 -2.99 -18.25
C LEU A 20 14.56 -3.44 -17.19
N ASP A 21 15.75 -2.82 -17.24
CA ASP A 21 16.75 -2.91 -16.18
C ASP A 21 16.40 -1.87 -15.11
N GLU A 22 15.88 -2.33 -13.96
CA GLU A 22 15.40 -1.44 -12.90
C GLU A 22 16.45 -0.37 -12.57
N GLN A 23 17.69 -0.78 -12.31
CA GLN A 23 18.74 0.10 -11.85
C GLN A 23 19.09 1.17 -12.89
N ALA A 24 19.17 0.79 -14.16
CA ALA A 24 19.45 1.72 -15.25
C ALA A 24 18.29 2.72 -15.43
N GLU A 25 17.04 2.25 -15.37
CA GLU A 25 15.88 3.11 -15.60
C GLU A 25 15.58 4.05 -14.42
N VAL A 26 15.72 3.61 -13.17
CA VAL A 26 15.51 4.50 -12.01
C VAL A 26 16.58 5.60 -11.93
N ARG A 27 17.80 5.36 -12.46
CA ARG A 27 18.82 6.41 -12.63
C ARG A 27 18.44 7.44 -13.69
N LYS A 28 17.77 7.04 -14.77
CA LYS A 28 17.22 7.99 -15.77
C LYS A 28 16.08 8.81 -15.16
N ILE A 29 15.17 8.18 -14.43
CA ILE A 29 14.08 8.89 -13.72
C ILE A 29 14.67 9.87 -12.70
N TYR A 30 15.68 9.47 -11.92
CA TYR A 30 16.39 10.36 -11.01
C TYR A 30 16.95 11.61 -11.72
N THR A 31 17.59 11.40 -12.88
CA THR A 31 18.24 12.47 -13.66
C THR A 31 17.24 13.53 -14.13
N GLU A 32 16.02 13.10 -14.47
CA GLU A 32 14.91 13.99 -14.84
C GLU A 32 14.23 14.62 -13.62
N LEU A 33 14.04 13.86 -12.53
CA LEU A 33 13.31 14.29 -11.35
C LEU A 33 14.06 15.35 -10.55
N LYS A 34 15.38 15.20 -10.39
CA LYS A 34 16.22 16.14 -9.63
C LYS A 34 16.02 17.60 -10.08
N PRO A 35 16.25 17.97 -11.37
CA PRO A 35 16.08 19.36 -11.80
C PRO A 35 14.63 19.84 -11.70
N MET A 36 13.63 18.96 -11.84
CA MET A 36 12.22 19.34 -11.65
C MET A 36 11.91 19.73 -10.20
N LEU A 37 12.48 19.02 -9.22
CA LEU A 37 12.35 19.35 -7.81
C LEU A 37 13.14 20.63 -7.46
N GLU A 38 14.35 20.78 -8.00
CA GLU A 38 15.17 21.97 -7.80
C GLU A 38 14.50 23.23 -8.37
N ALA A 39 13.89 23.15 -9.55
CA ALA A 39 13.12 24.24 -10.16
C ALA A 39 11.91 24.67 -9.32
N LYS A 40 11.41 23.79 -8.45
CA LYS A 40 10.31 24.08 -7.51
C LYS A 40 10.80 24.63 -6.16
N GLY A 41 12.09 24.88 -6.01
CA GLY A 41 12.70 25.45 -4.81
C GLY A 41 13.09 24.42 -3.74
N HIS A 42 13.14 23.14 -4.10
CA HIS A 42 13.73 22.11 -3.23
C HIS A 42 15.25 22.05 -3.41
N ALA A 43 15.99 21.64 -2.38
CA ALA A 43 17.40 21.27 -2.50
C ALA A 43 17.48 19.75 -2.57
N VAL A 44 18.11 19.18 -3.61
CA VAL A 44 18.21 17.72 -3.77
C VAL A 44 19.61 17.24 -3.39
N ILE A 45 19.69 16.35 -2.40
CA ILE A 45 20.91 15.66 -1.98
C ILE A 45 20.99 14.34 -2.72
N ASP A 46 22.07 14.17 -3.47
CA ASP A 46 22.34 12.93 -4.19
C ASP A 46 22.68 11.80 -3.20
N CYS A 47 21.78 10.84 -3.09
CA CYS A 47 21.93 9.67 -2.23
C CYS A 47 22.13 8.38 -3.05
N ASN A 48 22.52 8.49 -4.32
CA ASN A 48 22.82 7.33 -5.17
C ASN A 48 24.06 6.58 -4.64
N SER A 49 24.13 5.28 -4.92
CA SER A 49 25.28 4.43 -4.57
C SER A 49 25.85 3.74 -5.82
N ASN A 50 27.15 3.47 -5.75
CA ASN A 50 27.90 2.61 -6.67
C ASN A 50 28.57 1.42 -5.93
N ALA A 51 28.11 1.06 -4.72
CA ALA A 51 28.69 -0.06 -3.99
C ALA A 51 28.32 -1.41 -4.64
N ASN A 52 29.16 -2.43 -4.50
CA ASN A 52 29.03 -3.71 -5.22
C ASN A 52 28.17 -4.77 -4.53
N ASN A 53 27.45 -4.41 -3.47
CA ASN A 53 26.55 -5.31 -2.75
C ASN A 53 25.40 -4.56 -2.09
N VAL A 54 24.31 -5.29 -1.84
CA VAL A 54 23.04 -4.76 -1.33
C VAL A 54 23.20 -4.01 0.00
N ASN A 55 23.92 -4.59 0.97
CA ASN A 55 24.04 -3.97 2.29
C ASN A 55 24.79 -2.65 2.24
N ALA A 56 25.88 -2.58 1.46
CA ALA A 56 26.68 -1.37 1.33
C ALA A 56 25.93 -0.26 0.58
N GLU A 57 25.18 -0.62 -0.47
CA GLU A 57 24.51 0.37 -1.31
C GLU A 57 23.27 0.98 -0.62
N LEU A 58 22.53 0.17 0.12
CA LEU A 58 21.48 0.61 1.04
C LEU A 58 22.04 1.55 2.14
N ALA A 59 23.10 1.11 2.83
CA ALA A 59 23.71 1.90 3.90
C ALA A 59 24.29 3.23 3.41
N GLU A 60 24.92 3.25 2.24
CA GLU A 60 25.46 4.48 1.65
C GLU A 60 24.35 5.51 1.37
N GLY A 61 23.21 5.06 0.81
CA GLY A 61 22.06 5.92 0.52
C GLY A 61 21.49 6.57 1.78
N THR A 62 21.19 5.78 2.81
CA THR A 62 20.65 6.29 4.09
C THR A 62 21.67 7.16 4.82
N ASN A 63 22.95 6.79 4.82
CA ASN A 63 23.99 7.58 5.47
C ASN A 63 24.17 8.97 4.83
N LYS A 64 24.09 9.07 3.49
CA LYS A 64 24.13 10.36 2.79
C LYS A 64 22.94 11.24 3.16
N ALA A 65 21.73 10.68 3.21
CA ALA A 65 20.53 11.41 3.61
C ALA A 65 20.62 11.91 5.06
N ASN A 66 21.04 11.03 5.98
CA ASN A 66 21.20 11.32 7.41
C ASN A 66 22.28 12.38 7.66
N ALA A 67 23.47 12.22 7.07
CA ALA A 67 24.59 13.15 7.25
C ALA A 67 24.28 14.56 6.74
N ASN A 68 23.38 14.68 5.75
CA ASN A 68 22.95 15.95 5.22
C ASN A 68 21.74 16.56 5.94
N ASN A 69 21.18 15.88 6.96
CA ASN A 69 19.97 16.28 7.67
C ASN A 69 18.84 16.62 6.68
N CYS A 70 18.50 15.67 5.80
CA CYS A 70 17.41 15.85 4.85
C CYS A 70 16.06 15.95 5.58
N ASP A 71 15.12 16.71 5.01
CA ASP A 71 13.75 16.82 5.54
C ASP A 71 12.92 15.57 5.22
N VAL A 72 13.19 14.95 4.05
CA VAL A 72 12.54 13.73 3.56
C VAL A 72 13.53 12.92 2.70
N TYR A 73 13.29 11.61 2.60
CA TYR A 73 14.08 10.69 1.78
C TYR A 73 13.21 9.91 0.79
N TYR A 74 13.48 10.04 -0.51
CA TYR A 74 12.76 9.33 -1.57
C TYR A 74 13.70 8.38 -2.31
N THR A 75 13.30 7.11 -2.42
CA THR A 75 14.01 6.13 -3.24
C THR A 75 13.12 5.67 -4.40
N LEU A 76 13.66 5.67 -5.61
CA LEU A 76 12.95 5.28 -6.84
C LEU A 76 13.28 3.84 -7.17
N HIS A 77 12.28 2.99 -7.31
CA HIS A 77 12.41 1.56 -7.59
C HIS A 77 11.47 1.14 -8.72
N MET A 78 11.69 -0.06 -9.26
CA MET A 78 10.72 -0.74 -10.10
C MET A 78 10.46 -2.14 -9.54
N ASN A 79 9.19 -2.50 -9.50
CA ASN A 79 8.78 -3.78 -8.95
C ASN A 79 9.02 -4.91 -9.96
N ALA A 80 8.92 -6.14 -9.48
CA ALA A 80 8.86 -7.33 -10.31
C ALA A 80 7.98 -8.39 -9.65
N SER A 81 7.48 -9.31 -10.46
CA SER A 81 6.64 -10.43 -10.02
C SER A 81 7.22 -11.74 -10.53
N LYS A 82 6.82 -12.86 -9.92
CA LYS A 82 7.39 -14.17 -10.28
C LYS A 82 7.11 -14.56 -11.74
N ASP A 83 5.99 -14.09 -12.29
CA ASP A 83 5.47 -14.46 -13.60
C ASP A 83 5.28 -13.25 -14.55
N GLY A 84 5.72 -12.05 -14.16
CA GLY A 84 5.54 -10.82 -14.94
C GLY A 84 4.10 -10.29 -14.98
N SER A 85 3.17 -10.90 -14.22
CA SER A 85 1.76 -10.50 -14.20
C SER A 85 1.48 -9.25 -13.34
N GLY A 86 2.35 -8.98 -12.36
CA GLY A 86 2.25 -7.81 -11.50
C GLY A 86 2.34 -6.52 -12.31
N ASN A 87 1.53 -5.52 -11.98
CA ASN A 87 1.57 -4.21 -12.63
C ASN A 87 1.18 -3.09 -11.65
N GLY A 88 1.55 -1.87 -12.02
CA GLY A 88 1.13 -0.65 -11.35
C GLY A 88 2.15 -0.03 -10.39
N ILE A 89 1.73 1.11 -9.84
CA ILE A 89 2.47 1.98 -8.92
C ILE A 89 2.12 1.65 -7.47
N GLU A 90 3.12 1.60 -6.59
CA GLU A 90 2.94 1.65 -5.13
C GLU A 90 4.00 2.53 -4.45
N CYS A 91 3.65 3.05 -3.28
CA CYS A 91 4.59 3.77 -2.43
C CYS A 91 4.68 3.09 -1.07
N TRP A 92 5.88 2.74 -0.61
CA TRP A 92 6.10 2.18 0.72
C TRP A 92 6.67 3.22 1.66
N MET A 93 6.14 3.31 2.88
CA MET A 93 6.63 4.15 3.96
C MET A 93 6.78 3.32 5.24
N TYR A 94 7.50 3.83 6.24
CA TYR A 94 7.68 3.10 7.50
C TYR A 94 6.32 2.88 8.21
N ASP A 95 5.54 3.96 8.32
CA ASP A 95 4.20 3.97 8.90
C ASP A 95 3.37 5.14 8.33
N ALA A 96 2.14 5.30 8.82
CA ALA A 96 1.22 6.34 8.40
C ALA A 96 1.32 7.65 9.22
N SER A 97 2.30 7.82 10.10
CA SER A 97 2.35 8.93 11.07
C SER A 97 2.52 10.30 10.42
N ASN A 98 3.17 10.37 9.25
CA ASN A 98 3.42 11.61 8.53
C ASN A 98 2.33 11.91 7.49
N ALA A 99 1.37 12.78 7.84
CA ALA A 99 0.24 13.11 6.97
C ALA A 99 0.65 13.71 5.62
N ASP A 100 1.70 14.53 5.58
CA ASP A 100 2.20 15.13 4.34
C ASP A 100 2.74 14.05 3.40
N MET A 101 3.56 13.11 3.91
CA MET A 101 4.08 11.99 3.13
C MET A 101 2.95 11.08 2.62
N ASN A 102 1.91 10.87 3.42
CA ASN A 102 0.71 10.12 2.99
C ASN A 102 -0.03 10.79 1.83
N GLN A 103 -0.16 12.11 1.86
CA GLN A 103 -0.80 12.87 0.78
C GLN A 103 0.05 12.86 -0.49
N ILE A 104 1.36 13.02 -0.34
CA ILE A 104 2.32 12.93 -1.45
C ILE A 104 2.24 11.55 -2.10
N ALA A 105 2.26 10.46 -1.32
CA ALA A 105 2.15 9.10 -1.84
C ALA A 105 0.84 8.86 -2.60
N ASP A 106 -0.30 9.31 -2.05
CA ASP A 106 -1.60 9.21 -2.72
C ASP A 106 -1.60 9.98 -4.03
N GLN A 107 -1.03 11.20 -4.04
CA GLN A 107 -1.00 12.03 -5.22
C GLN A 107 -0.12 11.43 -6.31
N ILE A 108 1.06 10.91 -5.96
CA ILE A 108 1.94 10.17 -6.89
C ILE A 108 1.15 9.00 -7.49
N CYS A 109 0.55 8.14 -6.66
CA CYS A 109 -0.22 6.99 -7.13
C CYS A 109 -1.40 7.40 -8.04
N LYS A 110 -2.10 8.49 -7.72
CA LYS A 110 -3.17 9.07 -8.56
C LYS A 110 -2.64 9.60 -9.90
N ASN A 111 -1.49 10.27 -9.91
CA ASN A 111 -0.87 10.78 -11.12
C ASN A 111 -0.53 9.63 -12.08
N PHE A 112 0.06 8.54 -11.59
CA PHE A 112 0.31 7.33 -12.37
C PHE A 112 -0.98 6.67 -12.86
N LYS A 113 -2.02 6.58 -12.01
CA LYS A 113 -3.35 6.09 -12.42
C LYS A 113 -3.90 6.87 -13.61
N SER A 114 -3.73 8.20 -13.62
CA SER A 114 -4.20 9.05 -14.72
C SER A 114 -3.53 8.75 -16.07
N LYS A 115 -2.38 8.05 -16.05
CA LYS A 115 -1.65 7.58 -17.23
C LYS A 115 -1.88 6.09 -17.52
N GLY A 116 -2.82 5.46 -16.84
CA GLY A 116 -3.25 4.08 -17.10
C GLY A 116 -2.47 3.00 -16.34
N TYR A 117 -1.59 3.37 -15.41
CA TYR A 117 -1.00 2.39 -14.48
C TYR A 117 -2.04 1.94 -13.45
N TYR A 118 -1.96 0.68 -13.01
CA TYR A 118 -2.76 0.22 -11.89
C TYR A 118 -2.31 0.92 -10.60
N ASN A 119 -3.25 1.44 -9.81
CA ASN A 119 -2.92 2.14 -8.57
C ASN A 119 -3.03 1.16 -7.40
N ARG A 120 -1.89 0.73 -6.87
CA ARG A 120 -1.80 -0.22 -5.75
C ARG A 120 -1.71 0.49 -4.39
N GLY A 121 -1.72 1.81 -4.41
CA GLY A 121 -1.75 2.69 -3.25
C GLY A 121 -0.44 2.77 -2.48
N LYS A 122 -0.51 3.50 -1.37
CA LYS A 122 0.53 3.52 -0.37
C LYS A 122 0.44 2.33 0.57
N LYS A 123 1.58 1.86 1.05
CA LYS A 123 1.75 0.68 1.90
C LYS A 123 2.79 0.97 2.99
N PHE A 124 2.80 0.15 4.03
CA PHE A 124 3.68 0.35 5.18
C PHE A 124 4.54 -0.88 5.46
N ASN A 125 5.81 -0.68 5.75
CA ASN A 125 6.75 -1.74 6.10
C ASN A 125 7.90 -1.20 6.94
N THR A 126 8.11 -1.78 8.13
CA THR A 126 9.17 -1.39 9.07
C THR A 126 10.50 -2.10 8.83
N GLY A 127 10.52 -3.10 7.95
CA GLY A 127 11.68 -3.96 7.67
C GLY A 127 12.56 -3.49 6.51
N TYR A 128 12.08 -2.62 5.62
CA TYR A 128 12.90 -2.10 4.52
C TYR A 128 13.95 -1.13 5.04
N HIS A 129 15.21 -1.34 4.64
CA HIS A 129 16.37 -0.60 5.13
C HIS A 129 16.21 0.91 4.96
N ASP A 130 15.83 1.37 3.77
CA ASP A 130 15.67 2.81 3.49
C ASP A 130 14.62 3.49 4.36
N LEU A 131 13.62 2.73 4.83
CA LEU A 131 12.57 3.21 5.73
C LEU A 131 12.99 3.13 7.20
N ARG A 132 13.75 2.10 7.58
CA ARG A 132 14.14 1.82 8.97
C ARG A 132 15.36 2.62 9.42
N GLU A 133 16.34 2.84 8.55
CA GLU A 133 17.64 3.43 8.88
C GLU A 133 17.74 4.93 8.54
N SER A 134 16.70 5.50 7.91
CA SER A 134 16.62 6.94 7.68
C SER A 134 16.17 7.67 8.95
N ALA A 135 16.84 8.77 9.26
CA ALA A 135 16.53 9.62 10.42
C ALA A 135 15.38 10.62 10.14
N MET A 136 14.91 10.66 8.90
CA MET A 136 13.82 11.51 8.42
C MET A 136 12.74 10.64 7.74
N PRO A 137 11.52 11.16 7.56
CA PRO A 137 10.47 10.44 6.84
C PRO A 137 10.94 9.98 5.45
N ALA A 138 10.77 8.69 5.17
CA ALA A 138 11.19 8.08 3.92
C ALA A 138 10.04 7.42 3.15
N MET A 139 10.16 7.41 1.83
CA MET A 139 9.25 6.70 0.94
C MET A 139 10.01 6.02 -0.20
N ILE A 140 9.75 4.73 -0.37
CA ILE A 140 10.15 3.94 -1.53
C ILE A 140 9.02 4.07 -2.55
N ILE A 141 9.32 4.50 -3.77
CA ILE A 141 8.38 4.66 -4.86
C ILE A 141 8.66 3.55 -5.87
N GLU A 142 7.84 2.50 -5.84
CA GLU A 142 7.85 1.41 -6.83
C GLU A 142 7.08 1.88 -8.07
N THR A 143 7.77 2.51 -9.01
CA THR A 143 7.13 3.31 -10.06
C THR A 143 6.20 2.49 -10.95
N MET A 144 6.63 1.27 -11.30
CA MET A 144 5.92 0.30 -12.11
C MET A 144 6.61 -1.06 -12.02
N PHE A 145 6.08 -2.09 -12.67
CA PHE A 145 6.73 -3.40 -12.79
C PHE A 145 7.66 -3.47 -14.01
N CYS A 146 8.96 -3.73 -13.81
CA CYS A 146 9.96 -3.76 -14.90
C CYS A 146 9.86 -4.99 -15.80
N ASP A 147 9.15 -6.03 -15.35
CA ASP A 147 8.91 -7.31 -16.03
C ASP A 147 7.51 -7.40 -16.67
N ASN A 148 6.67 -6.37 -16.52
CA ASN A 148 5.34 -6.33 -17.11
C ASN A 148 5.31 -5.55 -18.42
N ALA A 149 4.84 -6.19 -19.50
CA ALA A 149 4.82 -5.59 -20.83
C ALA A 149 3.93 -4.34 -20.92
N GLY A 150 2.81 -4.30 -20.19
CA GLY A 150 1.90 -3.16 -20.19
C GLY A 150 2.52 -1.94 -19.51
N ASP A 151 3.17 -2.15 -18.36
CA ASP A 151 3.87 -1.09 -17.64
C ASP A 151 5.09 -0.59 -18.42
N ALA A 152 5.91 -1.49 -18.97
CA ALA A 152 7.05 -1.13 -19.80
C ALA A 152 6.63 -0.37 -21.07
N GLY A 153 5.50 -0.74 -21.70
CA GLY A 153 4.95 -0.02 -22.85
C GLY A 153 4.48 1.41 -22.52
N ARG A 154 3.83 1.59 -21.36
CA ARG A 154 3.46 2.93 -20.85
C ARG A 154 4.69 3.75 -20.49
N TYR A 155 5.70 3.12 -19.91
CA TYR A 155 6.98 3.74 -19.61
C TYR A 155 7.69 4.23 -20.87
N GLY A 156 7.78 3.39 -21.91
CA GLY A 156 8.35 3.78 -23.19
C GLY A 156 7.64 4.98 -23.83
N SER A 157 6.32 5.08 -23.63
CA SER A 157 5.51 6.20 -24.14
C SER A 157 5.71 7.50 -23.35
N LEU A 158 5.77 7.42 -22.02
CA LEU A 158 5.98 8.58 -21.15
C LEU A 158 7.45 9.01 -21.06
N THR A 159 8.36 8.07 -21.25
CA THR A 159 9.80 8.14 -20.96
C THR A 159 10.09 8.40 -19.48
N ALA A 160 11.38 8.35 -19.10
CA ALA A 160 11.84 8.73 -17.76
C ALA A 160 11.36 10.12 -17.34
N LYS A 161 11.29 11.07 -18.28
CA LYS A 161 10.84 12.44 -18.04
C LYS A 161 9.38 12.50 -17.62
N GLY A 162 8.50 11.75 -18.31
CA GLY A 162 7.09 11.71 -17.97
C GLY A 162 6.85 11.09 -16.60
N ILE A 163 7.56 10.02 -16.26
CA ILE A 163 7.51 9.41 -14.92
C ILE A 163 7.99 10.38 -13.84
N ALA A 164 9.14 11.02 -14.05
CA ALA A 164 9.67 12.02 -13.14
C ALA A 164 8.68 13.18 -12.92
N GLN A 165 7.99 13.63 -13.96
CA GLN A 165 6.97 14.68 -13.85
C GLN A 165 5.81 14.26 -12.94
N LEU A 166 5.30 13.03 -13.07
CA LEU A 166 4.21 12.52 -12.20
C LEU A 166 4.63 12.52 -10.73
N ILE A 167 5.89 12.19 -10.44
CA ILE A 167 6.46 12.20 -9.08
C ILE A 167 6.65 13.64 -8.60
N ALA A 168 7.25 14.52 -9.40
CA ALA A 168 7.49 15.92 -9.05
C ALA A 168 6.20 16.71 -8.79
N GLU A 169 5.12 16.40 -9.52
CA GLU A 169 3.80 16.96 -9.31
C GLU A 169 3.13 16.42 -8.04
N GLY A 170 3.39 15.16 -7.68
CA GLY A 170 2.91 14.59 -6.43
C GLY A 170 3.63 15.14 -5.20
N ILE A 171 4.93 15.42 -5.31
CA ILE A 171 5.75 16.00 -4.22
C ILE A 171 5.42 17.49 -4.00
N ASP A 172 5.05 18.22 -5.05
CA ASP A 172 4.77 19.64 -4.98
C ASP A 172 3.30 19.92 -4.68
N LYS A 173 3.05 20.40 -3.46
CA LYS A 173 1.71 20.72 -2.93
C LYS A 173 0.92 21.73 -3.78
N LYS A 174 1.55 22.44 -4.73
CA LYS A 174 0.87 23.37 -5.65
C LYS A 174 0.03 22.70 -6.74
N ALA A 175 0.14 21.39 -6.96
CA ALA A 175 -0.63 20.69 -8.01
C ALA A 175 -2.11 20.42 -7.67
N VAL A 176 -2.61 20.84 -6.49
CA VAL A 176 -3.99 20.55 -6.02
C VAL A 176 -4.94 21.77 -6.11
N SER A 177 -4.52 22.92 -6.66
CA SER A 177 -5.38 24.11 -6.79
C SER A 177 -6.13 24.19 -8.15
N GLY A 178 -6.89 23.15 -8.48
CA GLY A 178 -7.66 23.07 -9.73
C GLY A 178 -9.12 22.65 -9.61
N ALA A 179 -9.65 22.46 -8.40
CA ALA A 179 -11.08 22.23 -8.16
C ALA A 179 -11.58 23.21 -7.09
N THR A 180 -12.49 24.08 -7.52
CA THR A 180 -13.18 25.11 -6.74
C THR A 180 -14.09 24.52 -5.67
N ASP A 181 -14.00 24.98 -4.42
CA ASP A 181 -15.07 25.71 -3.73
C ASP A 181 -14.55 26.37 -2.42
N VAL A 182 -15.32 27.31 -1.89
CA VAL A 182 -14.93 28.54 -1.21
C VAL A 182 -14.92 28.44 0.32
N SER A 183 -13.89 29.00 0.99
CA SER A 183 -14.06 30.00 2.08
C SER A 183 -12.72 30.61 2.54
N LYS A 184 -12.77 31.93 2.83
CA LYS A 184 -11.68 32.92 3.00
C LYS A 184 -10.98 32.88 4.38
N PRO A 185 -10.13 33.87 4.75
CA PRO A 185 -8.67 33.88 4.67
C PRO A 185 -7.94 33.73 6.04
N ARG A 186 -6.63 33.39 5.94
CA ARG A 186 -5.46 33.48 6.86
C ARG A 186 -5.62 34.11 8.27
N PRO A 187 -4.79 33.67 9.25
CA PRO A 187 -3.61 34.49 9.53
C PRO A 187 -2.30 33.73 9.72
N GLU A 188 -1.25 34.49 9.48
CA GLU A 188 0.17 34.23 9.63
C GLU A 188 0.54 34.20 11.13
N ASN A 189 1.57 33.43 11.48
CA ASN A 189 2.13 33.14 12.80
C ASN A 189 1.31 32.22 13.73
N SER A 190 1.77 30.97 13.83
CA SER A 190 1.56 30.12 15.01
C SER A 190 2.77 29.21 15.18
N ILE A 191 3.69 29.67 16.02
CA ILE A 191 4.40 28.92 17.06
C ILE A 191 4.17 27.41 17.01
N VAL A 192 5.26 26.64 16.92
CA VAL A 192 5.30 25.20 17.18
C VAL A 192 4.71 24.91 18.57
N PRO A 193 3.70 24.02 18.70
CA PRO A 193 3.42 23.41 20.00
C PRO A 193 3.47 21.88 19.91
N GLY A 194 4.43 21.34 20.67
CA GLY A 194 4.43 20.10 21.46
C GLY A 194 3.49 18.94 21.13
N ALA A 195 4.08 17.74 21.18
CA ALA A 195 3.52 16.46 21.61
C ALA A 195 2.02 16.47 22.02
N GLY A 196 1.12 16.34 21.05
CA GLY A 196 -0.26 15.93 21.27
C GLY A 196 -0.37 14.41 21.12
N GLY A 197 -0.82 13.70 22.15
CA GLY A 197 -1.06 12.25 22.08
C GLY A 197 -2.05 11.87 20.98
N LEU A 198 -1.98 10.61 20.53
CA LEU A 198 -2.91 10.06 19.52
C LEU A 198 -4.38 10.26 19.94
N LYS A 199 -5.22 10.69 19.00
CA LYS A 199 -6.66 10.89 19.22
C LYS A 199 -7.38 9.56 19.35
N GLU A 200 -8.48 9.54 20.10
CA GLU A 200 -9.38 8.38 20.10
C GLU A 200 -10.17 8.33 18.79
N LEU A 201 -10.11 7.21 18.06
CA LEU A 201 -10.92 7.04 16.84
C LEU A 201 -12.40 6.85 17.17
N GLY A 202 -12.69 6.50 18.43
CA GLY A 202 -13.99 6.04 18.88
C GLY A 202 -14.36 4.70 18.25
N LYS A 203 -15.61 4.29 18.40
CA LYS A 203 -16.10 3.04 17.83
C LYS A 203 -15.95 3.03 16.29
N VAL A 204 -15.47 1.90 15.78
CA VAL A 204 -15.41 1.56 14.36
C VAL A 204 -16.22 0.29 14.19
N ASP A 205 -17.16 0.30 13.26
CA ASP A 205 -17.89 -0.90 12.88
C ASP A 205 -17.38 -1.40 11.52
N ILE A 206 -17.19 -2.70 11.39
CA ILE A 206 -17.02 -3.40 10.11
C ILE A 206 -18.33 -4.07 9.71
N TYR A 207 -18.64 -4.03 8.43
CA TYR A 207 -19.74 -4.77 7.81
C TYR A 207 -19.14 -5.68 6.76
N SER A 208 -19.51 -6.96 6.81
CA SER A 208 -18.98 -8.01 5.95
C SER A 208 -20.13 -8.77 5.31
N ALA A 209 -20.04 -9.09 4.03
CA ALA A 209 -21.01 -9.92 3.31
C ALA A 209 -20.30 -11.01 2.53
N GLY A 210 -20.96 -12.15 2.35
CA GLY A 210 -20.39 -13.32 1.69
C GLY A 210 -21.30 -13.87 0.61
N PHE A 211 -20.69 -14.36 -0.45
CA PHE A 211 -21.36 -15.07 -1.53
C PHE A 211 -21.03 -16.56 -1.45
N THR A 212 -22.05 -17.41 -1.46
CA THR A 212 -21.93 -18.86 -1.66
C THR A 212 -22.49 -19.22 -3.04
N ASP A 213 -23.81 -19.32 -3.14
CA ASP A 213 -24.64 -19.46 -4.32
C ASP A 213 -25.44 -18.17 -4.60
N ARG A 214 -25.57 -17.33 -3.56
CA ARG A 214 -26.12 -15.99 -3.57
C ARG A 214 -25.38 -15.12 -2.55
N TRP A 215 -25.58 -13.81 -2.63
CA TRP A 215 -25.14 -12.89 -1.59
C TRP A 215 -26.00 -13.02 -0.33
N TRP A 216 -25.35 -13.22 0.82
CA TRP A 216 -25.98 -13.19 2.14
C TRP A 216 -25.99 -11.78 2.72
N PRO A 217 -26.93 -11.46 3.63
CA PRO A 217 -27.00 -10.15 4.27
C PRO A 217 -25.68 -9.74 4.95
N GLU A 218 -25.43 -8.44 5.01
CA GLU A 218 -24.29 -7.91 5.75
C GLU A 218 -24.38 -8.26 7.24
N VAL A 219 -23.25 -8.70 7.78
CA VAL A 219 -23.04 -8.90 9.20
C VAL A 219 -22.20 -7.77 9.75
N LYS A 220 -22.62 -7.20 10.89
CA LYS A 220 -21.97 -6.07 11.54
C LYS A 220 -21.10 -6.56 12.70
N ASN A 221 -19.78 -6.40 12.60
CA ASN A 221 -18.83 -6.91 13.60
C ASN A 221 -19.09 -8.40 13.92
N ALA A 222 -18.66 -8.88 15.09
CA ALA A 222 -18.87 -10.24 15.54
C ALA A 222 -20.28 -10.50 16.11
N THR A 223 -21.32 -9.81 15.61
CA THR A 223 -22.70 -10.06 16.05
C THR A 223 -23.28 -11.37 15.50
N ASP A 224 -22.72 -11.84 14.38
CA ASP A 224 -23.08 -13.09 13.70
C ASP A 224 -21.89 -13.55 12.83
N TRP A 225 -22.08 -14.59 12.03
CA TRP A 225 -21.12 -15.02 11.00
C TRP A 225 -21.61 -14.72 9.58
N VAL A 226 -20.65 -14.43 8.70
CA VAL A 226 -20.85 -14.31 7.25
C VAL A 226 -20.81 -15.68 6.61
N GLY A 227 -21.81 -16.03 5.82
CA GLY A 227 -21.87 -17.30 5.07
C GLY A 227 -23.24 -17.96 5.16
N ALA A 228 -23.45 -19.02 4.37
CA ALA A 228 -24.73 -19.75 4.38
C ALA A 228 -24.89 -20.65 5.61
N GLY A 229 -23.78 -21.05 6.24
CA GLY A 229 -23.72 -22.08 7.27
C GLY A 229 -22.69 -23.15 6.93
N ASP A 230 -22.68 -24.22 7.71
CA ASP A 230 -21.69 -25.30 7.61
C ASP A 230 -21.73 -25.99 6.23
N GLY A 231 -20.54 -26.28 5.68
CA GLY A 231 -20.38 -27.10 4.48
C GLY A 231 -20.65 -26.37 3.16
N LEU A 232 -20.94 -25.07 3.17
CA LEU A 232 -21.17 -24.26 1.98
C LEU A 232 -20.05 -23.23 1.79
N PRO A 233 -19.18 -23.39 0.78
CA PRO A 233 -17.98 -22.57 0.66
C PRO A 233 -18.29 -21.12 0.28
N LEU A 234 -17.60 -20.20 0.94
CA LEU A 234 -17.52 -18.81 0.55
C LEU A 234 -16.74 -18.69 -0.75
N ARG A 235 -17.18 -17.81 -1.65
CA ARG A 235 -16.57 -17.62 -2.99
C ARG A 235 -16.25 -16.17 -3.31
N TYR A 236 -17.04 -15.24 -2.74
CA TYR A 236 -16.72 -13.82 -2.72
C TYR A 236 -17.02 -13.22 -1.36
N LEU A 237 -16.28 -12.18 -0.99
CA LEU A 237 -16.48 -11.42 0.24
C LEU A 237 -16.44 -9.91 -0.05
N GLY A 238 -17.39 -9.18 0.51
CA GLY A 238 -17.45 -7.72 0.48
C GLY A 238 -17.27 -7.15 1.88
N PHE A 239 -16.59 -6.00 1.97
CA PHE A 239 -16.29 -5.36 3.25
C PHE A 239 -16.53 -3.85 3.20
N ARG A 240 -16.96 -3.27 4.31
CA ARG A 240 -16.87 -1.82 4.55
C ARG A 240 -16.66 -1.52 6.02
N VAL A 241 -16.01 -0.41 6.32
CA VAL A 241 -15.79 0.09 7.69
C VAL A 241 -16.38 1.49 7.86
N THR A 242 -16.85 1.83 9.05
CA THR A 242 -17.39 3.19 9.30
C THR A 242 -16.30 4.27 9.30
N LYS A 243 -15.07 3.89 9.65
CA LYS A 243 -13.90 4.77 9.75
C LYS A 243 -12.66 3.99 9.34
N GLY A 244 -11.67 4.67 8.76
CA GLY A 244 -10.45 4.01 8.26
C GLY A 244 -10.71 3.17 7.02
N SER A 245 -9.83 2.20 6.79
CA SER A 245 -9.91 1.31 5.65
C SER A 245 -9.57 -0.14 5.98
N ILE A 246 -10.14 -1.00 5.16
CA ILE A 246 -10.09 -2.45 5.03
C ILE A 246 -9.06 -3.10 4.09
N LYS A 247 -7.81 -3.45 4.42
CA LYS A 247 -6.97 -4.17 3.44
C LYS A 247 -7.24 -5.67 3.51
N VAL A 248 -7.71 -6.29 2.42
CA VAL A 248 -8.08 -7.70 2.40
C VAL A 248 -7.58 -8.40 1.14
N ARG A 249 -7.14 -9.65 1.27
CA ARG A 249 -7.00 -10.60 0.16
C ARG A 249 -7.44 -11.99 0.59
N VAL A 250 -7.70 -12.86 -0.37
CA VAL A 250 -8.11 -14.24 -0.12
C VAL A 250 -7.23 -15.22 -0.90
N TYR A 251 -7.04 -16.40 -0.34
CA TYR A 251 -6.54 -17.56 -1.05
C TYR A 251 -7.74 -18.33 -1.59
N THR A 252 -7.81 -18.54 -2.89
CA THR A 252 -8.87 -19.31 -3.54
C THR A 252 -8.35 -20.64 -4.06
N GLU A 253 -9.24 -21.61 -4.21
CA GLU A 253 -8.91 -22.92 -4.76
C GLU A 253 -8.32 -22.82 -6.18
N ALA A 254 -8.86 -21.94 -7.03
CA ALA A 254 -8.44 -21.84 -8.43
C ALA A 254 -7.13 -21.05 -8.60
N SER A 255 -6.97 -19.95 -7.85
CA SER A 255 -5.95 -18.94 -8.15
C SER A 255 -4.92 -18.76 -7.03
N GLY A 256 -5.10 -19.43 -5.89
CA GLY A 256 -4.29 -19.18 -4.71
C GLY A 256 -4.49 -17.76 -4.18
N TRP A 257 -3.42 -17.12 -3.70
CA TRP A 257 -3.51 -15.75 -3.18
C TRP A 257 -3.85 -14.75 -4.28
N LEU A 258 -5.06 -14.19 -4.20
CA LEU A 258 -5.48 -13.07 -5.02
C LEU A 258 -4.80 -11.76 -4.58
N PRO A 259 -4.75 -10.74 -5.44
CA PRO A 259 -4.30 -9.40 -5.08
C PRO A 259 -5.13 -8.81 -3.92
N TYR A 260 -4.53 -7.83 -3.25
CA TYR A 260 -5.23 -7.07 -2.22
C TYR A 260 -6.25 -6.10 -2.80
N ILE A 261 -7.38 -5.98 -2.10
CA ILE A 261 -8.34 -4.90 -2.27
C ILE A 261 -8.41 -4.10 -0.96
N ILE A 262 -8.51 -2.78 -1.08
CA ILE A 262 -8.66 -1.87 0.05
C ILE A 262 -10.08 -1.32 0.06
N PHE A 263 -10.85 -1.71 1.07
CA PHE A 263 -12.23 -1.28 1.25
C PHE A 263 -12.32 -0.03 2.13
N GLY A 264 -13.21 0.88 1.78
CA GLY A 264 -13.52 2.06 2.59
C GLY A 264 -14.88 1.92 3.26
N GLN A 265 -15.75 2.91 3.05
CA GLN A 265 -17.11 2.93 3.58
C GLN A 265 -18.15 2.19 2.70
N SER A 266 -17.71 1.62 1.58
CA SER A 266 -18.56 0.86 0.66
C SER A 266 -17.77 -0.21 -0.09
N TYR A 267 -18.53 -1.12 -0.69
CA TYR A 267 -18.09 -2.14 -1.64
C TYR A 267 -19.19 -2.33 -2.69
N ASN A 268 -18.91 -3.05 -3.78
CA ASN A 268 -19.86 -3.24 -4.87
C ASN A 268 -19.92 -4.71 -5.31
N THR A 269 -21.02 -5.40 -5.00
CA THR A 269 -21.21 -6.82 -5.34
C THR A 269 -21.35 -7.10 -6.83
N ASN A 270 -21.60 -6.07 -7.65
CA ASN A 270 -21.66 -6.18 -9.11
C ASN A 270 -20.30 -5.99 -9.78
N ASP A 271 -19.29 -5.50 -9.04
CA ASP A 271 -17.91 -5.35 -9.49
C ASP A 271 -17.09 -6.47 -8.86
N LEU A 272 -16.98 -7.60 -9.55
CA LEU A 272 -16.27 -8.78 -9.06
C LEU A 272 -14.75 -8.64 -9.11
N ASP A 273 -14.23 -7.63 -9.82
CA ASP A 273 -12.79 -7.41 -9.98
C ASP A 273 -12.21 -6.51 -8.87
N ASN A 274 -12.97 -5.51 -8.42
CA ASN A 274 -12.51 -4.50 -7.46
C ASN A 274 -13.49 -4.23 -6.31
N GLY A 275 -14.75 -4.66 -6.46
CA GLY A 275 -15.80 -4.40 -5.49
C GLY A 275 -15.96 -5.48 -4.42
N VAL A 276 -15.33 -6.64 -4.60
CA VAL A 276 -15.31 -7.79 -3.66
C VAL A 276 -14.01 -8.56 -3.82
N VAL A 277 -13.58 -9.31 -2.80
CA VAL A 277 -12.46 -10.27 -2.92
C VAL A 277 -13.01 -11.66 -3.24
N GLY A 278 -12.30 -12.39 -4.09
CA GLY A 278 -12.69 -13.72 -4.56
C GLY A 278 -12.70 -13.80 -6.08
N ASP A 279 -12.71 -15.01 -6.62
CA ASP A 279 -12.74 -15.28 -8.06
C ASP A 279 -13.88 -16.24 -8.44
N GLY A 280 -14.78 -16.51 -7.49
CA GLY A 280 -15.90 -17.42 -7.68
C GLY A 280 -15.57 -18.88 -7.36
N SER A 281 -14.30 -19.23 -7.18
CA SER A 281 -13.91 -20.51 -6.61
C SER A 281 -13.93 -20.46 -5.07
N PRO A 282 -13.97 -21.60 -4.37
CA PRO A 282 -13.95 -21.64 -2.91
C PRO A 282 -12.76 -20.89 -2.32
N ILE A 283 -13.04 -19.99 -1.39
CA ILE A 283 -12.06 -19.31 -0.56
C ILE A 283 -11.58 -20.29 0.50
N GLN A 284 -10.27 -20.40 0.71
CA GLN A 284 -9.65 -21.32 1.68
C GLN A 284 -8.97 -20.58 2.84
N ALA A 285 -8.47 -19.37 2.58
CA ALA A 285 -7.85 -18.52 3.58
C ALA A 285 -8.11 -17.04 3.30
N ILE A 286 -8.08 -16.22 4.35
CA ILE A 286 -8.34 -14.78 4.31
C ILE A 286 -7.23 -14.07 5.07
N GLU A 287 -6.63 -13.05 4.46
CA GLU A 287 -5.66 -12.15 5.12
C GLU A 287 -6.27 -10.75 5.17
N MET A 288 -6.37 -10.17 6.37
CA MET A 288 -6.96 -8.86 6.60
C MET A 288 -6.03 -7.97 7.42
N GLU A 289 -6.05 -6.67 7.18
CA GLU A 289 -5.34 -5.66 8.00
C GLU A 289 -6.20 -4.40 8.07
N TYR A 290 -6.55 -3.96 9.27
CA TYR A 290 -7.26 -2.71 9.45
C TYR A 290 -6.29 -1.52 9.43
N LEU A 291 -6.53 -0.61 8.50
CA LEU A 291 -5.75 0.59 8.33
C LEU A 291 -6.35 1.71 9.17
N THR A 292 -5.85 1.85 10.41
CA THR A 292 -6.22 2.95 11.32
C THR A 292 -5.84 4.30 10.69
N PRO A 293 -6.76 5.29 10.63
CA PRO A 293 -6.43 6.63 10.16
C PRO A 293 -5.29 7.28 10.94
N ALA A 294 -4.44 8.02 10.24
CA ALA A 294 -3.32 8.74 10.85
C ALA A 294 -3.79 9.70 11.97
N GLY A 295 -3.00 9.79 13.03
CA GLY A 295 -3.28 10.65 14.19
C GLY A 295 -4.26 10.06 15.21
N TYR A 296 -4.72 8.82 15.00
CA TYR A 296 -5.56 8.10 15.94
C TYR A 296 -4.83 6.92 16.60
N LYS A 297 -5.29 6.53 17.79
CA LYS A 297 -4.80 5.32 18.46
C LYS A 297 -5.07 4.10 17.58
N TYR A 298 -4.08 3.23 17.52
CA TYR A 298 -4.12 1.99 16.76
C TYR A 298 -5.35 1.16 17.14
N LYS A 299 -6.06 0.76 16.10
CA LYS A 299 -7.10 -0.27 16.10
C LYS A 299 -6.70 -1.33 15.08
N TYR A 300 -7.27 -2.52 15.22
CA TYR A 300 -6.93 -3.66 14.38
C TYR A 300 -8.18 -4.47 14.05
N VAL A 301 -8.13 -5.27 12.99
CA VAL A 301 -9.17 -6.27 12.75
C VAL A 301 -8.84 -7.56 13.50
N LYS A 302 -9.84 -8.10 14.19
CA LYS A 302 -9.88 -9.49 14.64
C LYS A 302 -10.79 -10.28 13.73
N TYR A 303 -10.36 -11.44 13.28
CA TYR A 303 -11.16 -12.25 12.40
C TYR A 303 -10.83 -13.74 12.50
N CYS A 304 -11.82 -14.59 12.28
CA CYS A 304 -11.66 -16.04 12.20
C CYS A 304 -12.61 -16.64 11.18
N VAL A 305 -12.29 -17.85 10.74
CA VAL A 305 -13.15 -18.63 9.85
C VAL A 305 -13.45 -19.99 10.46
N SER A 306 -14.51 -20.63 10.00
CA SER A 306 -14.62 -22.09 10.01
C SER A 306 -14.43 -22.61 8.60
N ASP A 307 -14.27 -23.92 8.47
CA ASP A 307 -14.15 -24.60 7.20
C ASP A 307 -15.23 -25.66 7.01
N ILE A 308 -15.44 -26.06 5.77
CA ILE A 308 -16.51 -26.98 5.36
C ILE A 308 -16.52 -28.34 6.10
N ASN A 309 -15.43 -28.74 6.76
CA ASN A 309 -15.34 -30.00 7.50
C ASN A 309 -15.62 -29.83 9.00
N ASN A 310 -15.77 -28.60 9.50
CA ASN A 310 -15.86 -28.29 10.93
C ASN A 310 -16.95 -27.27 11.23
N THR A 311 -17.68 -27.49 12.33
CA THR A 311 -18.71 -26.54 12.78
C THR A 311 -18.14 -25.40 13.64
N SER A 312 -16.93 -25.59 14.17
CA SER A 312 -16.24 -24.66 15.06
C SER A 312 -15.30 -23.71 14.30
N PHE A 313 -15.14 -22.49 14.82
CA PHE A 313 -14.21 -21.51 14.28
C PHE A 313 -12.77 -21.80 14.73
N TYR A 314 -11.82 -21.53 13.85
CA TYR A 314 -10.40 -21.47 14.18
C TYR A 314 -10.09 -20.32 15.16
N PRO A 315 -8.93 -20.36 15.84
CA PRO A 315 -8.45 -19.23 16.62
C PRO A 315 -8.43 -17.93 15.81
N ALA A 316 -8.83 -16.83 16.45
CA ALA A 316 -8.87 -15.54 15.82
C ALA A 316 -7.47 -15.00 15.49
N GLN A 317 -7.38 -14.40 14.31
CA GLN A 317 -6.23 -13.69 13.79
C GLN A 317 -6.39 -12.19 14.05
N VAL A 318 -5.27 -11.49 14.21
CA VAL A 318 -5.17 -10.05 14.43
C VAL A 318 -4.35 -9.45 13.31
N ASP A 319 -4.99 -8.61 12.48
CA ASP A 319 -4.42 -8.11 11.24
C ASP A 319 -3.64 -9.23 10.49
N ASN A 320 -2.46 -8.94 9.95
CA ASN A 320 -1.59 -9.89 9.27
C ASN A 320 -0.40 -10.35 10.15
N GLN A 321 -0.56 -10.35 11.47
CA GLN A 321 0.50 -10.71 12.41
C GLN A 321 0.92 -12.18 12.27
N ARG A 322 2.22 -12.48 12.39
CA ARG A 322 2.80 -13.83 12.21
C ARG A 322 3.55 -14.37 13.43
N GLY A 323 3.29 -13.80 14.60
CA GLY A 323 3.99 -14.12 15.85
C GLY A 323 3.02 -14.21 17.02
N GLY A 324 3.43 -14.90 18.08
CA GLY A 324 2.58 -15.07 19.28
C GLY A 324 1.36 -15.98 19.06
N GLY A 325 1.49 -16.99 18.18
CA GLY A 325 0.39 -17.89 17.82
C GLY A 325 -0.53 -17.36 16.73
N GLN A 326 -0.08 -16.36 15.96
CA GLN A 326 -0.76 -15.79 14.80
C GLN A 326 -0.07 -16.28 13.52
N ASP A 327 -0.87 -16.57 12.49
CA ASP A 327 -0.42 -17.18 11.23
C ASP A 327 -0.34 -16.16 10.08
N GLY A 328 -0.92 -14.97 10.29
CA GLY A 328 -1.01 -13.88 9.32
C GLY A 328 -2.20 -14.00 8.37
N TYR A 329 -2.99 -15.06 8.50
CA TYR A 329 -4.25 -15.28 7.79
C TYR A 329 -5.14 -16.26 8.58
N ALA A 330 -6.45 -16.22 8.35
CA ALA A 330 -7.39 -17.18 8.91
C ALA A 330 -7.79 -18.20 7.84
N GLY A 331 -7.82 -19.48 8.20
CA GLY A 331 -8.21 -20.58 7.31
C GLY A 331 -7.09 -21.58 7.08
N VAL A 332 -7.38 -22.63 6.31
CA VAL A 332 -6.45 -23.74 6.04
C VAL A 332 -6.37 -23.91 4.54
N ILE A 333 -5.19 -23.66 3.96
CA ILE A 333 -4.96 -23.89 2.53
C ILE A 333 -5.20 -25.38 2.24
N GLY A 334 -6.02 -25.65 1.24
CA GLY A 334 -6.51 -26.99 0.88
C GLY A 334 -7.92 -27.30 1.41
N VAL A 335 -8.52 -26.45 2.25
CA VAL A 335 -9.88 -26.64 2.77
C VAL A 335 -10.67 -25.34 2.62
N ALA A 336 -11.88 -25.42 2.07
CA ALA A 336 -12.71 -24.23 1.86
C ALA A 336 -13.27 -23.68 3.18
N ALA A 337 -13.18 -22.37 3.35
CA ALA A 337 -13.86 -21.63 4.40
C ALA A 337 -15.35 -21.50 4.07
N ASP A 338 -16.21 -21.67 5.07
CA ASP A 338 -17.68 -21.58 4.91
C ASP A 338 -18.32 -20.45 5.72
N LYS A 339 -17.71 -20.07 6.86
CA LYS A 339 -18.14 -18.94 7.67
C LYS A 339 -16.97 -18.03 8.05
N LEU A 340 -17.25 -16.74 8.18
CA LEU A 340 -16.30 -15.70 8.59
C LEU A 340 -16.89 -14.82 9.69
N ILE A 341 -16.10 -14.53 10.72
CA ILE A 341 -16.41 -13.52 11.74
C ILE A 341 -15.34 -12.43 11.69
N THR A 342 -15.75 -11.16 11.79
CA THR A 342 -14.84 -10.01 11.78
C THR A 342 -15.24 -8.97 12.82
N GLU A 343 -14.28 -8.27 13.42
CA GLU A 343 -14.51 -7.15 14.35
C GLU A 343 -13.34 -6.17 14.28
N ILE A 344 -13.60 -4.86 14.41
CA ILE A 344 -12.54 -3.86 14.63
C ILE A 344 -12.45 -3.55 16.13
N VAL A 345 -11.27 -3.73 16.72
CA VAL A 345 -11.00 -3.51 18.14
C VAL A 345 -10.14 -2.29 18.37
#